data_AF-A0A957JMU8-F1
#
_entry.id   AF-A0A957JMU8-F1
#
_cell.length_a   1.000
_cell.length_b   1.000
_cell.length_c   1.000
_cell.angle_alpha   90.00
_cell.angle_beta   90.00
_cell.angle_gamma   90.00
#
_symmetry.space_group_name_H-M   'P 1'
#
loop_
_entity.id
_entity.type
_entity.pdbx_description
1 polymer ?
#
loop_
_entity_poly.entity_id
_entity_poly.type
_entity_poly.pdbx_seq_one_letter_code
_entity_poly.pdbx_strand_id
1 'polypeptide(L)'
;MSDAFTNYERGLAELLKRLGDQHPRFGEALVYQHRLQENMSQARRYGDTESRRAGRAEIVDGLNRLALAEVGVSFNGLCVEGGEGETAVSPSTTSPANSTTYNVTISGGQGITIGDSPQVTTHFAGSTRDPAAPQAQATPQRGAERLQLTSELYREIRTVLLDCGPFDSDADVRAIFVLSDLQPFRNSLPSGSSRANRVDLVIAYLQNKYHSNYQNALVLFLWALVDTIPEVDACHHRLKDVAERLTEMGQESWS
;
A
#
# COMPACT_ATOMS: atom_id res chain seq x y z
N MET A 1 -27.45 -14.51 -5.19
CA MET A 1 -26.36 -14.90 -4.28
C MET A 1 -25.24 -13.92 -4.54
N SER A 2 -25.11 -12.91 -3.68
CA SER A 2 -24.02 -11.94 -3.77
C SER A 2 -22.78 -12.55 -3.13
N ASP A 3 -21.71 -12.69 -3.90
CA ASP A 3 -20.42 -13.12 -3.37
C ASP A 3 -19.55 -11.90 -3.03
N ALA A 4 -18.44 -12.13 -2.33
CA ALA A 4 -17.50 -11.07 -1.96
C ALA A 4 -16.93 -10.30 -3.19
N PHE A 5 -17.03 -10.89 -4.39
CA PHE A 5 -16.53 -10.31 -5.64
C PHE A 5 -17.54 -9.39 -6.34
N THR A 6 -18.82 -9.46 -5.96
CA THR A 6 -19.88 -8.62 -6.53
C THR A 6 -19.62 -7.12 -6.29
N ASN A 7 -18.97 -6.77 -5.17
CA ASN A 7 -18.58 -5.39 -4.87
C ASN A 7 -17.53 -4.85 -5.86
N TYR A 8 -16.57 -5.69 -6.28
CA TYR A 8 -15.56 -5.30 -7.27
C TYR A 8 -16.16 -5.12 -8.66
N GLU A 9 -17.07 -6.00 -9.07
CA GLU A 9 -17.78 -5.87 -10.35
C GLU A 9 -18.58 -4.56 -10.41
N ARG A 10 -19.23 -4.18 -9.30
CA ARG A 10 -19.96 -2.92 -9.16
C ARG A 10 -19.03 -1.70 -9.19
N GLY A 11 -17.96 -1.69 -8.39
CA GLY A 11 -17.01 -0.58 -8.36
C GLY A 11 -16.35 -0.33 -9.72
N LEU A 12 -16.12 -1.41 -10.49
CA LEU A 12 -15.55 -1.35 -11.83
C LEU A 12 -16.52 -0.78 -12.86
N ALA A 13 -17.79 -1.18 -12.79
CA ALA A 13 -18.83 -0.59 -13.63
C ALA A 13 -18.97 0.93 -13.36
N GLU A 14 -18.94 1.33 -12.08
CA GLU A 14 -19.03 2.74 -11.71
C GLU A 14 -17.77 3.53 -12.14
N LEU A 15 -16.58 2.97 -11.96
CA LEU A 15 -15.34 3.58 -12.43
C LEU A 15 -15.36 3.81 -13.94
N LEU A 16 -15.69 2.79 -14.73
CA LEU A 16 -15.75 2.89 -16.19
C LEU A 16 -16.81 3.89 -16.66
N LYS A 17 -17.96 3.92 -15.98
CA LYS A 17 -19.03 4.89 -16.23
C LYS A 17 -18.56 6.33 -15.97
N ARG A 18 -17.81 6.57 -14.89
CA ARG A 18 -17.31 7.91 -14.54
C ARG A 18 -16.15 8.36 -15.43
N LEU A 19 -15.28 7.45 -15.87
CA LEU A 19 -14.23 7.78 -16.84
C LEU A 19 -14.84 8.17 -18.19
N GLY A 20 -15.80 7.37 -18.69
CA GLY A 20 -16.34 7.52 -20.04
C GLY A 20 -15.42 6.89 -21.10
N ASP A 21 -16.02 6.48 -22.22
CA ASP A 21 -15.38 5.75 -23.31
C ASP A 21 -14.35 6.58 -24.10
N GLN A 22 -14.48 7.91 -24.09
CA GLN A 22 -13.56 8.84 -24.74
C GLN A 22 -12.34 9.20 -23.86
N HIS A 23 -12.24 8.67 -22.63
CA HIS A 23 -11.16 9.03 -21.73
C HIS A 23 -9.81 8.46 -22.21
N PRO A 24 -8.70 9.24 -22.20
CA PRO A 24 -7.38 8.77 -22.63
C PRO A 24 -6.90 7.51 -21.89
N ARG A 25 -7.33 7.33 -20.64
CA ARG A 25 -7.00 6.18 -19.78
C ARG A 25 -8.10 5.12 -19.73
N PHE A 26 -9.13 5.20 -20.56
CA PHE A 26 -10.19 4.20 -20.61
C PHE A 26 -9.65 2.81 -20.99
N GLY A 27 -8.69 2.75 -21.93
CA GLY A 27 -8.03 1.51 -22.30
C GLY A 27 -7.26 0.86 -21.14
N GLU A 28 -6.64 1.67 -20.26
CA GLU A 28 -5.96 1.18 -19.06
C GLU A 28 -6.97 0.56 -18.07
N ALA A 29 -8.12 1.22 -17.88
CA ALA A 29 -9.21 0.72 -17.05
C ALA A 29 -9.75 -0.65 -17.54
N LEU A 30 -9.88 -0.81 -18.86
CA LEU A 30 -10.32 -2.07 -19.47
C LEU A 30 -9.32 -3.22 -19.26
N VAL A 31 -8.01 -2.94 -19.28
CA VAL A 31 -6.98 -3.95 -18.98
C VAL A 31 -7.11 -4.43 -17.53
N TYR A 32 -7.27 -3.52 -16.57
CA TYR A 32 -7.50 -3.89 -15.18
C TYR A 32 -8.82 -4.64 -15.00
N GLN A 33 -9.88 -4.24 -15.72
CA GLN A 33 -11.15 -4.97 -15.72
C GLN A 33 -10.97 -6.43 -16.13
N HIS A 34 -10.32 -6.67 -17.27
CA HIS A 34 -10.11 -8.02 -17.78
C HIS A 34 -9.30 -8.86 -16.78
N ARG A 35 -8.18 -8.33 -16.27
CA ARG A 35 -7.33 -9.03 -15.28
C ARG A 35 -8.11 -9.37 -14.01
N LEU A 36 -8.93 -8.45 -13.51
CA LEU A 36 -9.71 -8.66 -12.29
C LEU A 36 -10.79 -9.72 -12.50
N GLN A 37 -11.53 -9.65 -13.60
CA GLN A 37 -12.55 -10.62 -13.96
C GLN A 37 -11.96 -12.03 -14.13
N GLU A 38 -10.81 -12.15 -14.79
CA GLU A 38 -10.12 -13.42 -14.94
C GLU A 38 -9.74 -14.01 -13.57
N ASN A 39 -9.12 -13.21 -12.70
CA ASN A 39 -8.76 -13.62 -11.35
C ASN A 39 -9.97 -14.11 -10.53
N MET A 40 -11.07 -13.33 -10.55
CA MET A 40 -12.32 -13.69 -9.87
C MET A 40 -12.95 -14.95 -10.45
N SER A 41 -12.93 -15.13 -11.78
CA SER A 41 -13.45 -16.34 -12.43
C SER A 41 -12.68 -17.59 -12.00
N GLN A 42 -11.34 -17.49 -11.88
CA GLN A 42 -10.50 -18.58 -11.42
C GLN A 42 -10.73 -18.87 -9.93
N ALA A 43 -10.91 -17.83 -9.11
CA ALA A 43 -11.23 -17.98 -7.70
C ALA A 43 -12.59 -18.67 -7.49
N ARG A 44 -13.61 -18.31 -8.30
CA ARG A 44 -14.93 -18.96 -8.29
C ARG A 44 -14.86 -20.44 -8.72
N ARG A 45 -14.01 -20.79 -9.70
CA ARG A 45 -13.90 -22.17 -10.22
C ARG A 45 -13.03 -23.08 -9.36
N TYR A 46 -11.93 -22.57 -8.82
CA TYR A 46 -10.87 -23.38 -8.22
C TYR A 46 -10.55 -22.99 -6.77
N GLY A 47 -11.33 -22.09 -6.17
CA GLY A 47 -11.07 -21.51 -4.86
C GLY A 47 -10.04 -20.37 -4.90
N ASP A 48 -10.07 -19.54 -3.87
CA ASP A 48 -9.15 -18.40 -3.75
C ASP A 48 -7.83 -18.84 -3.11
N THR A 49 -6.74 -18.76 -3.86
CA THR A 49 -5.38 -19.10 -3.39
C THR A 49 -4.64 -17.85 -2.97
N GLU A 50 -3.53 -18.00 -2.25
CA GLU A 50 -2.67 -16.87 -1.90
C GLU A 50 -2.16 -16.11 -3.12
N SER A 51 -1.73 -16.80 -4.18
CA SER A 51 -1.29 -16.17 -5.43
C SER A 51 -2.42 -15.39 -6.11
N ARG A 52 -3.67 -15.90 -6.09
CA ARG A 52 -4.82 -15.19 -6.64
C ARG A 52 -5.17 -13.96 -5.82
N ARG A 53 -5.12 -14.06 -4.48
CA ARG A 53 -5.29 -12.91 -3.57
C ARG A 53 -4.22 -11.83 -3.82
N ALA A 54 -2.96 -12.22 -3.94
CA ALA A 54 -1.87 -11.30 -4.24
C ALA A 54 -2.05 -10.61 -5.60
N GLY A 55 -2.33 -11.38 -6.67
CA GLY A 55 -2.58 -10.82 -7.99
C GLY A 55 -3.81 -9.90 -8.03
N ARG A 56 -4.86 -10.22 -7.25
CA ARG A 56 -6.03 -9.35 -7.11
C ARG A 56 -5.69 -8.05 -6.40
N ALA A 57 -4.89 -8.10 -5.33
CA ALA A 57 -4.47 -6.89 -4.62
C ALA A 57 -3.66 -5.95 -5.52
N GLU A 58 -2.76 -6.48 -6.36
CA GLU A 58 -2.01 -5.70 -7.36
C GLU A 58 -2.94 -5.00 -8.36
N ILE A 59 -3.96 -5.71 -8.86
CA ILE A 59 -4.93 -5.14 -9.79
C ILE A 59 -5.76 -4.04 -9.12
N VAL A 60 -6.22 -4.27 -7.88
CA VAL A 60 -6.99 -3.30 -7.10
C VAL A 60 -6.17 -2.05 -6.78
N ASP A 61 -4.88 -2.18 -6.48
CA ASP A 61 -3.99 -1.04 -6.28
C ASP A 61 -3.86 -0.19 -7.55
N GLY A 62 -3.69 -0.82 -8.71
CA GLY A 62 -3.69 -0.12 -10.01
C GLY A 62 -5.00 0.63 -10.27
N LEU A 63 -6.13 -0.01 -9.97
CA LEU A 63 -7.45 0.62 -10.08
C LEU A 63 -7.65 1.77 -9.09
N ASN A 64 -7.15 1.67 -7.86
CA ASN A 64 -7.21 2.75 -6.88
C ASN A 64 -6.42 3.97 -7.36
N ARG A 65 -5.21 3.78 -7.87
CA ARG A 65 -4.39 4.87 -8.42
C ARG A 65 -5.06 5.53 -9.63
N LEU A 66 -5.66 4.74 -10.51
CA LEU A 66 -6.44 5.26 -11.64
C LEU A 66 -7.67 6.05 -11.17
N ALA A 67 -8.46 5.50 -10.25
CA ALA A 67 -9.70 6.10 -9.78
C ALA A 67 -9.46 7.42 -9.01
N LEU A 68 -8.44 7.46 -8.16
CA LEU A 68 -8.06 8.68 -7.45
C LEU A 68 -7.58 9.77 -8.41
N ALA A 69 -6.79 9.40 -9.43
CA ALA A 69 -6.24 10.36 -10.39
C ALA A 69 -7.33 10.98 -11.29
N GLU A 70 -8.28 10.17 -11.76
CA GLU A 70 -9.25 10.62 -12.77
C GLU A 70 -10.59 11.05 -12.17
N VAL A 71 -10.97 10.52 -11.01
CA VAL A 71 -12.33 10.65 -10.47
C VAL A 71 -12.37 11.12 -9.02
N GLY A 72 -11.20 11.26 -8.38
CA GLY A 72 -11.06 11.79 -7.01
C GLY A 72 -11.56 10.89 -5.90
N VAL A 73 -12.03 9.67 -6.21
CA VAL A 73 -12.48 8.68 -5.23
C VAL A 73 -11.73 7.38 -5.48
N SER A 74 -11.32 6.68 -4.41
CA SER A 74 -10.65 5.39 -4.54
C SER A 74 -11.59 4.34 -5.12
N PHE A 75 -11.04 3.36 -5.85
CA PHE A 75 -11.81 2.24 -6.37
C PHE A 75 -12.48 1.45 -5.24
N ASN A 76 -11.81 1.31 -4.09
CA ASN A 76 -12.41 0.70 -2.89
C ASN A 76 -13.64 1.48 -2.39
N GLY A 77 -13.61 2.81 -2.42
CA GLY A 77 -14.79 3.65 -2.11
C GLY A 77 -15.94 3.37 -3.07
N LEU A 78 -15.66 3.32 -4.38
CA LEU A 78 -16.66 2.97 -5.40
C LEU A 78 -17.24 1.56 -5.23
N CYS A 79 -16.49 0.63 -4.64
CA CYS A 79 -16.96 -0.73 -4.35
C CYS A 79 -18.00 -0.77 -3.21
N VAL A 80 -17.95 0.19 -2.28
CA VAL A 80 -18.82 0.24 -1.08
C VAL A 80 -20.03 1.15 -1.30
N GLU A 81 -19.88 2.26 -2.01
CA GLU A 81 -20.91 3.32 -2.16
C GLU A 81 -22.13 2.97 -3.04
N GLY A 82 -22.35 1.70 -3.36
CA GLY A 82 -23.52 1.25 -4.13
C GLY A 82 -24.80 1.03 -3.29
N GLY A 83 -24.97 1.77 -2.19
CA GLY A 83 -26.14 1.67 -1.31
C GLY A 83 -26.64 3.06 -0.89
N GLU A 84 -27.38 3.69 -1.80
CA GLU A 84 -28.38 4.75 -1.57
C GLU A 84 -28.01 5.97 -0.68
N GLY A 85 -27.92 7.14 -1.33
CA GLY A 85 -28.58 8.35 -0.82
C GLY A 85 -27.81 9.26 0.14
N GLU A 86 -27.14 10.26 -0.44
CA GLU A 86 -27.36 11.67 -0.13
C GLU A 86 -27.04 12.18 1.30
N THR A 87 -25.93 12.91 1.44
CA THR A 87 -26.01 14.31 1.87
C THR A 87 -24.78 15.09 1.42
N ALA A 88 -25.08 16.14 0.67
CA ALA A 88 -24.14 17.08 0.10
C ALA A 88 -23.41 17.91 1.18
N VAL A 89 -22.10 18.10 1.00
CA VAL A 89 -21.44 19.35 1.34
C VAL A 89 -20.45 19.71 0.22
N SER A 90 -20.63 20.94 -0.27
CA SER A 90 -19.99 21.60 -1.41
C SER A 90 -18.49 21.93 -1.22
N PRO A 91 -17.79 22.37 -2.29
CA PRO A 91 -16.35 22.21 -2.48
C PRO A 91 -15.54 23.45 -2.10
N SER A 92 -14.34 23.22 -1.57
CA SER A 92 -13.31 24.24 -1.43
C SER A 92 -12.26 24.08 -2.52
N THR A 93 -12.35 24.96 -3.51
CA THR A 93 -11.33 25.33 -4.49
C THR A 93 -9.95 25.49 -3.85
N THR A 94 -8.89 24.94 -4.46
CA THR A 94 -7.62 25.63 -4.81
C THR A 94 -6.69 24.68 -5.57
N SER A 95 -6.54 24.93 -6.88
CA SER A 95 -5.38 24.58 -7.70
C SER A 95 -4.28 25.64 -7.48
N PRO A 96 -2.96 25.42 -7.74
CA PRO A 96 -2.49 24.95 -9.04
C PRO A 96 -1.26 24.00 -9.06
N ALA A 97 -1.17 23.33 -10.22
CA ALA A 97 0.04 22.95 -10.96
C ALA A 97 1.06 21.98 -10.34
N ASN A 98 1.28 20.85 -11.01
CA ASN A 98 2.56 20.47 -11.62
C ASN A 98 2.40 19.15 -12.40
N SER A 99 2.06 19.25 -13.70
CA SER A 99 2.11 18.12 -14.63
C SER A 99 3.54 17.96 -15.15
N THR A 100 4.24 16.94 -14.68
CA THR A 100 5.53 16.53 -15.27
C THR A 100 5.25 15.62 -16.46
N THR A 101 5.34 16.17 -17.67
CA THR A 101 5.35 15.44 -18.94
C THR A 101 6.58 14.54 -19.02
N TYR A 102 6.38 13.22 -19.16
CA TYR A 102 7.44 12.31 -19.59
C TYR A 102 7.38 12.14 -21.11
N ASN A 103 8.40 12.62 -21.82
CA ASN A 103 8.58 12.35 -23.23
C ASN A 103 9.16 10.95 -23.41
N VAL A 104 8.35 10.01 -23.93
CA VAL A 104 8.84 8.72 -24.43
C VAL A 104 9.17 8.87 -25.91
N THR A 105 10.45 8.88 -26.24
CA THR A 105 10.93 8.78 -27.62
C THR A 105 10.94 7.31 -28.03
N ILE A 106 10.01 6.90 -28.89
CA ILE A 106 10.07 5.59 -29.55
C ILE A 106 10.83 5.76 -30.86
N SER A 107 12.10 5.35 -30.88
CA SER A 107 12.88 5.20 -32.11
C SER A 107 12.43 3.94 -32.83
N GLY A 108 11.82 4.11 -34.00
CA GLY A 108 11.51 3.02 -34.93
C GLY A 108 12.78 2.43 -35.54
N GLY A 109 12.81 1.10 -35.64
CA GLY A 109 13.80 0.34 -36.40
C GLY A 109 13.13 -0.86 -37.04
N GLN A 110 13.15 -0.89 -38.37
CA GLN A 110 12.50 -1.89 -39.22
C GLN A 110 13.19 -3.26 -39.16
N GLY A 111 12.36 -4.32 -39.16
CA GLY A 111 12.41 -5.42 -40.15
C GLY A 111 13.44 -6.56 -40.04
N ILE A 112 12.93 -7.77 -40.34
CA ILE A 112 13.62 -8.95 -40.93
C ILE A 112 14.38 -9.82 -39.88
N THR A 113 14.32 -11.15 -39.76
CA THR A 113 13.87 -12.31 -40.54
C THR A 113 13.61 -13.52 -39.63
N ILE A 114 12.80 -14.46 -40.10
CA ILE A 114 12.68 -15.85 -39.63
C ILE A 114 13.91 -16.64 -40.10
N GLY A 115 14.52 -17.46 -39.24
CA GLY A 115 15.47 -18.50 -39.68
C GLY A 115 16.54 -18.89 -38.65
N ASP A 116 16.49 -20.17 -38.29
CA ASP A 116 17.56 -21.04 -37.77
C ASP A 116 18.18 -20.84 -36.38
N SER A 117 18.10 -21.95 -35.65
CA SER A 117 18.82 -22.26 -34.42
C SER A 117 20.33 -22.15 -34.59
N PRO A 118 21.03 -21.75 -33.51
CA PRO A 118 22.29 -22.40 -33.21
C PRO A 118 22.30 -23.00 -31.80
N GLN A 119 22.73 -24.26 -31.79
CA GLN A 119 23.20 -25.01 -30.63
C GLN A 119 24.27 -24.19 -29.89
N VAL A 120 24.15 -24.02 -28.57
CA VAL A 120 25.20 -23.46 -27.73
C VAL A 120 25.73 -24.54 -26.80
N THR A 121 26.94 -24.99 -27.12
CA THR A 121 27.79 -25.90 -26.36
C THR A 121 28.17 -25.30 -25.01
N THR A 122 27.84 -25.98 -23.92
CA THR A 122 28.32 -25.63 -22.58
C THR A 122 29.74 -26.15 -22.37
N HIS A 123 30.72 -25.25 -22.27
CA HIS A 123 32.04 -25.56 -21.71
C HIS A 123 32.14 -25.04 -20.27
N PHE A 124 32.27 -25.98 -19.34
CA PHE A 124 32.64 -25.74 -17.94
C PHE A 124 34.17 -25.63 -17.85
N ALA A 125 34.68 -24.49 -17.36
CA ALA A 125 36.03 -24.32 -16.85
C ALA A 125 36.00 -23.28 -15.74
N GLY A 126 36.76 -23.54 -14.66
CA GLY A 126 36.52 -22.96 -13.35
C GLY A 126 37.16 -21.60 -13.07
N SER A 127 36.67 -21.04 -11.95
CA SER A 127 37.34 -20.16 -10.99
C SER A 127 37.82 -18.78 -11.47
N THR A 128 37.15 -17.72 -11.01
CA THR A 128 37.70 -16.74 -10.04
C THR A 128 36.77 -15.53 -9.87
N ARG A 129 36.71 -15.04 -8.62
CA ARG A 129 36.35 -13.68 -8.16
C ARG A 129 34.88 -13.26 -8.20
N ASP A 130 34.34 -13.06 -6.99
CA ASP A 130 33.36 -12.01 -6.69
C ASP A 130 33.75 -10.67 -7.35
N PRO A 131 32.76 -9.98 -7.93
CA PRO A 131 32.60 -8.58 -7.62
C PRO A 131 31.20 -8.33 -7.05
N ALA A 132 31.23 -7.73 -5.87
CA ALA A 132 30.09 -7.17 -5.17
C ALA A 132 29.12 -6.46 -6.12
N ALA A 133 27.84 -6.80 -5.97
CA ALA A 133 26.75 -6.03 -6.53
C ALA A 133 26.88 -4.54 -6.14
N PRO A 134 26.64 -3.60 -7.07
CA PRO A 134 26.69 -2.19 -6.74
C PRO A 134 25.56 -1.87 -5.76
N GLN A 135 25.95 -1.63 -4.51
CA GLN A 135 25.13 -0.91 -3.55
C GLN A 135 24.90 0.49 -4.15
N ALA A 136 23.71 0.71 -4.72
CA ALA A 136 23.26 2.04 -5.09
C ALA A 136 23.17 2.86 -3.80
N GLN A 137 24.18 3.70 -3.61
CA GLN A 137 24.33 4.62 -2.50
C GLN A 137 23.17 5.61 -2.54
N ALA A 138 22.35 5.58 -1.49
CA ALA A 138 21.34 6.57 -1.21
C ALA A 138 22.00 7.96 -1.10
N THR A 139 21.56 8.87 -1.97
CA THR A 139 21.85 10.31 -1.90
C THR A 139 21.22 10.89 -0.62
N PRO A 140 21.79 11.95 -0.02
CA PRO A 140 21.63 12.25 1.40
C PRO A 140 20.27 12.90 1.71
N GLN A 141 19.59 12.31 2.68
CA GLN A 141 18.33 12.78 3.27
C GLN A 141 18.55 14.12 3.98
N ARG A 142 18.29 15.24 3.31
CA ARG A 142 18.02 16.53 3.97
C ARG A 142 16.54 16.53 4.36
N GLY A 143 16.29 16.55 5.67
CA GLY A 143 14.95 16.62 6.25
C GLY A 143 14.30 15.25 6.43
N ALA A 144 14.74 14.50 7.42
CA ALA A 144 13.89 13.52 8.09
C ALA A 144 14.22 13.68 9.57
N GLU A 145 13.69 14.75 10.17
CA GLU A 145 13.83 14.95 11.61
C GLU A 145 13.20 13.75 12.30
N ARG A 146 14.04 12.99 13.02
CA ARG A 146 13.66 11.73 13.65
C ARG A 146 12.56 12.03 14.67
N LEU A 147 11.48 11.27 14.65
CA LEU A 147 10.43 11.35 15.67
C LEU A 147 11.08 11.13 17.05
N GLN A 148 11.27 12.20 17.82
CA GLN A 148 11.89 12.11 19.14
C GLN A 148 10.82 11.73 20.16
N LEU A 149 10.64 10.42 20.34
CA LEU A 149 9.77 9.91 21.40
C LEU A 149 10.39 10.20 22.76
N THR A 150 9.69 10.98 23.59
CA THR A 150 10.05 11.14 25.00
C THR A 150 9.83 9.83 25.75
N SER A 151 10.54 9.61 26.85
CA SER A 151 10.39 8.39 27.66
C SER A 151 8.96 8.17 28.16
N GLU A 152 8.23 9.24 28.42
CA GLU A 152 6.83 9.19 28.84
C GLU A 152 5.92 8.73 27.71
N LEU A 153 6.07 9.31 26.52
CA LEU A 153 5.30 8.93 25.34
C LEU A 153 5.61 7.52 24.87
N TYR A 154 6.88 7.11 24.90
CA TYR A 154 7.27 5.73 24.63
C TYR A 154 6.55 4.75 25.57
N ARG A 155 6.53 5.05 26.88
CA ARG A 155 5.86 4.21 27.87
C ARG A 155 4.36 4.13 27.62
N GLU A 156 3.75 5.24 27.23
CA GLU A 156 2.32 5.33 26.91
C GLU A 156 1.96 4.50 25.68
N ILE A 157 2.64 4.72 24.54
CA ILE A 157 2.47 3.93 23.31
C ILE A 157 2.62 2.44 23.62
N ARG A 158 3.69 2.08 24.33
CA ARG A 158 3.98 0.70 24.71
C ARG A 158 2.84 0.08 25.53
N THR A 159 2.30 0.82 26.49
CA THR A 159 1.21 0.35 27.35
C THR A 159 -0.06 0.13 26.53
N VAL A 160 -0.43 1.09 25.68
CA VAL A 160 -1.61 0.97 24.82
C VAL A 160 -1.47 -0.21 23.84
N LEU A 161 -0.32 -0.36 23.19
CA LEU A 161 -0.08 -1.47 22.27
C LEU A 161 -0.10 -2.84 22.98
N LEU A 162 0.42 -2.92 24.21
CA LEU A 162 0.35 -4.13 25.01
C LEU A 162 -1.08 -4.53 25.36
N ASP A 163 -1.91 -3.56 25.73
CA ASP A 163 -3.29 -3.79 26.16
C ASP A 163 -4.23 -4.05 24.97
N CYS A 164 -4.03 -3.33 23.86
CA CYS A 164 -5.03 -3.20 22.79
C CYS A 164 -4.63 -3.81 21.45
N GLY A 165 -3.35 -4.13 21.24
CA GLY A 165 -2.87 -4.56 19.93
C GLY A 165 -2.84 -6.08 19.74
N PRO A 166 -2.87 -6.56 18.48
CA PRO A 166 -2.77 -7.98 18.16
C PRO A 166 -1.30 -8.44 18.15
N PHE A 167 -0.66 -8.43 19.32
CA PHE A 167 0.76 -8.77 19.50
C PHE A 167 0.96 -10.20 20.05
N ASP A 168 -0.02 -11.09 19.90
CA ASP A 168 0.06 -12.48 20.38
C ASP A 168 1.00 -13.34 19.54
N SER A 169 1.09 -13.06 18.24
CA SER A 169 2.07 -13.67 17.36
C SER A 169 2.71 -12.68 16.39
N ASP A 170 3.85 -13.08 15.85
CA ASP A 170 4.54 -12.41 14.76
C ASP A 170 3.70 -12.32 13.46
N ALA A 171 2.74 -13.23 13.28
CA ALA A 171 1.83 -13.23 12.15
C ALA A 171 0.73 -12.18 12.32
N ASP A 172 0.18 -12.05 13.53
CA ASP A 172 -0.86 -11.06 13.86
C ASP A 172 -0.34 -9.64 13.68
N VAL A 173 0.88 -9.36 14.17
CA VAL A 173 1.54 -8.06 13.96
C VAL A 173 1.71 -7.78 12.46
N ARG A 174 2.17 -8.77 11.69
CA ARG A 174 2.37 -8.62 10.23
C ARG A 174 1.06 -8.50 9.45
N ALA A 175 -0.08 -8.87 10.01
CA ALA A 175 -1.38 -8.69 9.36
C ALA A 175 -1.76 -7.20 9.31
N ILE A 176 -1.39 -6.41 10.31
CA ILE A 176 -1.67 -4.97 10.37
C ILE A 176 -0.96 -4.20 9.26
N PHE A 177 0.24 -4.62 8.90
CA PHE A 177 1.02 -4.00 7.81
C PHE A 177 0.38 -4.19 6.44
N VAL A 178 -0.66 -5.03 6.32
CA VAL A 178 -1.40 -5.23 5.08
C VAL A 178 -2.48 -4.18 4.86
N LEU A 179 -2.92 -3.52 5.94
CA LEU A 179 -4.12 -2.68 5.95
C LEU A 179 -3.83 -1.21 5.61
N SER A 180 -2.57 -0.85 5.34
CA SER A 180 -2.14 0.53 5.12
C SER A 180 -0.87 0.59 4.24
N ASP A 181 -0.32 1.79 4.04
CA ASP A 181 0.95 2.10 3.36
C ASP A 181 2.19 1.54 4.08
N LEU A 182 1.98 0.60 5.00
CA LEU A 182 2.99 -0.05 5.82
C LEU A 182 3.65 -1.25 5.16
N GLN A 183 3.11 -1.74 4.03
CA GLN A 183 3.65 -2.89 3.31
C GLN A 183 5.18 -2.87 3.09
N PRO A 184 5.81 -1.73 2.74
CA PRO A 184 7.26 -1.66 2.57
C PRO A 184 8.06 -2.07 3.82
N PHE A 185 7.47 -1.91 5.01
CA PHE A 185 8.10 -2.17 6.30
C PHE A 185 7.86 -3.60 6.82
N ARG A 186 6.91 -4.34 6.22
CA ARG A 186 6.40 -5.63 6.74
C ARG A 186 7.47 -6.72 6.85
N ASN A 187 8.25 -6.91 5.78
CA ASN A 187 9.21 -8.02 5.68
C ASN A 187 10.50 -7.76 6.46
N SER A 188 10.77 -6.49 6.78
CA SER A 188 11.94 -6.07 7.54
C SER A 188 11.66 -5.94 9.04
N LEU A 189 10.42 -6.23 9.48
CA LEU A 189 10.05 -6.19 10.88
C LEU A 189 10.72 -7.34 11.66
N PRO A 190 11.49 -7.05 12.73
CA PRO A 190 12.06 -8.08 13.59
C PRO A 190 10.98 -8.92 14.28
N SER A 191 11.24 -10.21 14.42
CA SER A 191 10.37 -11.11 15.20
C SER A 191 10.73 -11.07 16.68
N GLY A 192 9.71 -11.19 17.55
CA GLY A 192 9.88 -11.09 19.00
C GLY A 192 9.44 -12.34 19.76
N SER A 193 10.17 -12.69 20.82
CA SER A 193 9.95 -13.91 21.61
C SER A 193 8.80 -13.81 22.62
N SER A 194 8.30 -12.60 22.89
CA SER A 194 7.17 -12.34 23.79
C SER A 194 6.32 -11.18 23.28
N ARG A 195 5.08 -11.07 23.78
CA ARG A 195 4.16 -9.97 23.44
C ARG A 195 4.81 -8.60 23.68
N ALA A 196 5.42 -8.42 24.85
CA ALA A 196 6.15 -7.21 25.20
C ALA A 196 7.35 -6.95 24.27
N ASN A 197 8.15 -7.98 23.99
CA ASN A 197 9.30 -7.83 23.11
C ASN A 197 8.89 -7.49 21.67
N ARG A 198 7.78 -8.05 21.16
CA ARG A 198 7.24 -7.68 19.84
C ARG A 198 6.80 -6.23 19.77
N VAL A 199 6.12 -5.73 20.81
CA VAL A 199 5.74 -4.31 20.91
C VAL A 199 7.00 -3.43 20.89
N ASP A 200 7.99 -3.73 21.74
CA ASP A 200 9.23 -2.96 21.82
C ASP A 200 9.99 -2.95 20.48
N LEU A 201 10.06 -4.10 19.79
CA LEU A 201 10.69 -4.20 18.47
C LEU A 201 9.94 -3.41 17.39
N VAL A 202 8.61 -3.41 17.39
CA VAL A 202 7.79 -2.65 16.46
C VAL A 202 7.99 -1.14 16.64
N ILE A 203 7.91 -0.64 17.88
CA ILE A 203 8.13 0.78 18.17
C ILE A 203 9.55 1.18 17.75
N ALA A 204 10.56 0.42 18.18
CA ALA A 204 11.96 0.72 17.89
C ALA A 204 12.27 0.72 16.39
N TYR A 205 11.65 -0.20 15.63
CA TYR A 205 11.82 -0.31 14.20
C TYR A 205 11.12 0.82 13.44
N LEU A 206 9.86 1.13 13.78
CA LEU A 206 9.04 2.08 13.01
C LEU A 206 9.26 3.55 13.37
N GLN A 207 9.68 3.87 14.59
CA GLN A 207 9.83 5.28 15.05
C GLN A 207 10.74 6.14 14.14
N ASN A 208 11.72 5.53 13.47
CA ASN A 208 12.67 6.21 12.59
C ASN A 208 12.43 5.93 11.10
N LYS A 209 11.28 5.35 10.76
CA LYS A 209 10.92 5.01 9.39
C LYS A 209 9.86 5.97 8.91
N TYR A 210 10.00 6.36 7.65
CA TYR A 210 9.08 7.28 6.98
C TYR A 210 8.67 6.67 5.66
N HIS A 211 7.40 6.83 5.34
CA HIS A 211 6.85 6.50 4.04
C HIS A 211 7.27 7.58 3.01
N SER A 212 7.05 7.31 1.73
CA SER A 212 7.48 8.18 0.62
C SER A 212 6.84 9.57 0.64
N ASN A 213 5.70 9.73 1.32
CA ASN A 213 5.00 10.98 1.56
C ASN A 213 5.42 11.69 2.87
N TYR A 214 6.56 11.30 3.46
CA TYR A 214 7.09 11.83 4.72
C TYR A 214 6.25 11.55 5.97
N GLN A 215 5.25 10.67 5.89
CA GLN A 215 4.53 10.23 7.09
C GLN A 215 5.38 9.22 7.87
N ASN A 216 5.44 9.40 9.19
CA ASN A 216 6.14 8.47 10.07
C ASN A 216 5.43 7.11 10.10
N ALA A 217 6.18 6.03 9.94
CA ALA A 217 5.63 4.69 9.85
C ALA A 217 5.00 4.20 11.16
N LEU A 218 5.44 4.71 12.33
CA LEU A 218 4.79 4.40 13.60
C LEU A 218 3.41 5.04 13.69
N VAL A 219 3.25 6.27 13.18
CA VAL A 219 1.95 6.95 13.09
C VAL A 219 1.01 6.17 12.18
N LEU A 220 1.47 5.80 10.98
CA LEU A 220 0.70 4.96 10.06
C LEU A 220 0.27 3.63 10.69
N PHE A 221 1.16 3.01 11.48
CA PHE A 221 0.87 1.76 12.17
C PHE A 221 -0.20 1.91 13.25
N LEU A 222 -0.17 3.00 14.02
CA LEU A 222 -1.20 3.27 15.03
C LEU A 222 -2.56 3.52 14.38
N TRP A 223 -2.62 4.29 13.30
CA TRP A 223 -3.87 4.51 12.55
C TRP A 223 -4.41 3.22 11.93
N ALA A 224 -3.54 2.39 11.35
CA ALA A 224 -3.95 1.08 10.84
C ALA A 224 -4.55 0.19 11.94
N LEU A 225 -4.05 0.26 13.18
CA LEU A 225 -4.65 -0.45 14.31
C LEU A 225 -6.02 0.10 14.69
N VAL A 226 -6.17 1.44 14.74
CA VAL A 226 -7.47 2.09 15.01
C VAL A 226 -8.53 1.61 14.02
N ASP A 227 -8.18 1.53 12.73
CA ASP A 227 -9.09 1.07 11.66
C ASP A 227 -9.51 -0.40 11.79
N THR A 228 -8.76 -1.21 12.55
CA THR A 228 -9.11 -2.63 12.80
C THR A 228 -10.04 -2.85 13.98
N ILE A 229 -10.22 -1.84 14.83
CA ILE A 229 -10.94 -1.96 16.11
C ILE A 229 -12.24 -1.14 16.01
N PRO A 230 -13.41 -1.72 16.34
CA PRO A 230 -14.68 -0.99 16.34
C PRO A 230 -14.66 0.26 17.23
N GLU A 231 -15.29 1.35 16.80
CA GLU A 231 -15.32 2.62 17.55
C GLU A 231 -15.92 2.53 18.95
N VAL A 232 -16.76 1.52 19.20
CA VAL A 232 -17.35 1.27 20.52
C VAL A 232 -16.35 0.71 21.54
N ASP A 233 -15.19 0.21 21.08
CA ASP A 233 -14.18 -0.38 21.94
C ASP A 233 -13.33 0.70 22.61
N ALA A 234 -13.10 0.56 23.93
CA ALA A 234 -12.21 1.46 24.66
C ALA A 234 -10.78 1.48 24.08
N CYS A 235 -10.35 0.37 23.48
CA CYS A 235 -9.07 0.29 22.79
C CYS A 235 -8.99 1.13 21.52
N HIS A 236 -10.10 1.30 20.79
CA HIS A 236 -10.15 2.20 19.64
C HIS A 236 -9.81 3.63 20.06
N HIS A 237 -10.49 4.15 21.09
CA HIS A 237 -10.26 5.51 21.59
C HIS A 237 -8.84 5.70 22.12
N ARG A 238 -8.32 4.74 22.92
CA ARG A 238 -6.95 4.84 23.47
C ARG A 238 -5.88 4.84 22.37
N LEU A 239 -6.03 4.03 21.33
CA LEU A 239 -5.09 4.01 20.20
C LEU A 239 -5.18 5.29 19.39
N LYS A 240 -6.41 5.79 19.16
CA LYS A 240 -6.65 7.04 18.44
C LYS A 240 -6.01 8.24 19.14
N ASP A 241 -6.21 8.39 20.45
CA ASP A 241 -5.63 9.50 21.23
C ASP A 241 -4.09 9.54 21.10
N VAL A 242 -3.43 8.38 21.15
CA VAL A 242 -1.97 8.29 20.99
C VAL A 242 -1.56 8.56 19.54
N ALA A 243 -2.32 8.09 18.56
CA ALA A 243 -2.05 8.33 17.13
C ALA A 243 -2.16 9.82 16.77
N GLU A 244 -3.19 10.51 17.26
CA GLU A 244 -3.41 11.95 17.05
C GLU A 244 -2.25 12.76 17.64
N ARG A 245 -1.87 12.51 18.89
CA ARG A 245 -0.74 13.19 19.55
C ARG A 245 0.58 13.02 18.81
N LEU A 246 0.89 11.80 18.32
CA LEU A 246 2.10 11.59 17.52
C LEU A 246 2.02 12.29 16.16
N THR A 247 0.83 12.41 15.58
CA THR A 247 0.62 13.12 14.33
C THR A 247 0.89 14.62 14.50
N GLU A 248 0.38 15.23 15.56
CA GLU A 248 0.61 16.64 15.91
C GLU A 248 2.10 16.93 16.11
N MET A 249 2.80 16.11 16.90
CA MET A 249 4.26 16.23 17.08
C MET A 249 5.03 16.11 15.75
N GLY A 250 4.54 15.27 14.84
CA GLY A 250 5.12 15.09 13.51
C GLY A 250 4.93 16.30 12.60
N GLN A 251 3.91 17.15 12.82
CA GLN A 251 3.65 18.36 12.04
C GLN A 251 4.37 19.60 12.58
N GLU A 252 4.52 19.72 13.90
CA GLU A 252 5.25 20.83 14.55
C GLU A 252 6.74 20.87 14.21
N SER A 253 7.34 19.72 13.87
CA SER A 253 8.74 19.62 13.44
C SER A 253 9.03 20.30 12.09
N TRP A 254 8.01 20.75 11.35
CA TRP A 254 8.13 21.32 10.00
C TRP A 254 7.50 22.71 9.84
N SER A 255 6.98 23.30 10.92
CA SER A 255 6.45 24.67 10.96
C SER A 255 7.47 25.64 11.53
#